data_AF-A0A2Z6MX03-F1
#
_entry.id   AF-A0A2Z6MX03-F1
#
_cell.length_a   1.000
_cell.length_b   1.000
_cell.length_c   1.000
_cell.angle_alpha   90.00
_cell.angle_beta   90.00
_cell.angle_gamma   90.00
#
_symmetry.space_group_name_H-M   'P 1'
#
loop_
_entity.id
_entity.type
_entity.pdbx_description
1 polymer ?
#
loop_
_entity_poly.entity_id
_entity_poly.type
_entity_poly.pdbx_seq_one_letter_code
_entity_poly.pdbx_strand_id
1 'polypeptide(L)'
;MTKKHKNKLPLLNFSQQTSSSKVDLLEEKLLALCHKIHQLQCKDMLKKKELPVAFVTFKSRSAAAVAAQLQQHTHPLLWVTELAPEPRDVSWRNLRVSYRVVPLYRLGVVIAASLLTIFFAIPVTAVQGIAKYEKLKKWFPPAMVVQLIPGLSSIVTGYLPSVVLKGFIYIVPFAMFAMAKVSGYVSRSKEEIKACNMVFYFLVGNVFFAVQNLTLQIQDMYETTYETCGQYWPYIHHYILLSIILMQITMIGLFGLKLKPAASISTIPLLLFTLMFNEYCKMRFLPSFHHYSLKDAAENDELDEKCGQLEFHYENASNAYCPPGLQPVNFMTSESSSTPLVSS
;
A
#
# COMPACT_ATOMS: atom_id res chain seq x y z
N MET A 1 71.95 -4.01 9.03
CA MET A 1 71.25 -2.77 8.60
C MET A 1 71.43 -2.62 7.10
N THR A 2 70.38 -2.85 6.30
CA THR A 2 70.08 -2.15 5.02
C THR A 2 68.89 -2.79 4.30
N LYS A 3 67.87 -1.94 4.10
CA LYS A 3 66.86 -1.91 3.02
C LYS A 3 66.03 -3.17 2.73
N LYS A 4 64.80 -3.17 3.26
CA LYS A 4 63.63 -3.81 2.62
C LYS A 4 62.49 -2.79 2.54
N HIS A 5 62.63 -1.82 1.64
CA HIS A 5 61.59 -0.85 1.30
C HIS A 5 61.18 -1.07 -0.15
N LYS A 6 59.87 -0.90 -0.41
CA LYS A 6 59.15 -1.00 -1.69
C LYS A 6 58.61 -2.40 -2.00
N ASN A 7 57.28 -2.51 -1.92
CA ASN A 7 56.40 -3.30 -2.82
C ASN A 7 54.92 -3.33 -2.37
N LYS A 8 54.45 -2.40 -1.51
CA LYS A 8 53.01 -2.24 -1.21
C LYS A 8 52.29 -1.14 -2.01
N LEU A 9 53.01 -0.31 -2.76
CA LEU A 9 52.45 0.78 -3.58
C LEU A 9 51.80 0.36 -4.92
N PRO A 10 52.20 -0.74 -5.62
CA PRO A 10 51.60 -1.05 -6.92
C PRO A 10 50.23 -1.75 -6.82
N LEU A 11 49.93 -2.46 -5.73
CA LEU A 11 48.67 -3.19 -5.57
C LEU A 11 47.47 -2.27 -5.28
N LEU A 12 47.69 -1.18 -4.51
CA LEU A 12 46.68 -0.16 -4.27
C LEU A 12 46.33 0.58 -5.57
N ASN A 13 47.34 1.01 -6.34
CA ASN A 13 47.12 1.61 -7.65
C ASN A 13 46.42 0.67 -8.62
N PHE A 14 46.76 -0.63 -8.63
CA PHE A 14 46.08 -1.61 -9.49
C PHE A 14 44.61 -1.82 -9.08
N SER A 15 44.30 -1.87 -7.78
CA SER A 15 42.92 -1.95 -7.30
C SER A 15 42.11 -0.68 -7.61
N GLN A 16 42.71 0.51 -7.47
CA GLN A 16 42.10 1.81 -7.83
C GLN A 16 41.92 1.98 -9.34
N GLN A 17 42.85 1.48 -10.15
CA GLN A 17 42.79 1.53 -11.60
C GLN A 17 41.81 0.50 -12.17
N THR A 18 41.67 -0.67 -11.50
CA THR A 18 40.63 -1.67 -11.80
C THR A 18 39.25 -1.17 -11.38
N SER A 19 39.12 -0.39 -10.30
CA SER A 19 37.85 0.26 -9.95
C SER A 19 37.53 1.43 -10.88
N SER A 20 38.51 2.25 -11.27
CA SER A 20 38.32 3.34 -12.25
C SER A 20 37.86 2.81 -13.60
N SER A 21 38.56 1.81 -14.15
CA SER A 21 38.16 1.18 -15.42
C SER A 21 36.79 0.49 -15.37
N LYS A 22 36.38 -0.05 -14.21
CA LYS A 22 35.01 -0.54 -14.01
C LYS A 22 33.99 0.59 -13.98
N VAL A 23 34.30 1.71 -13.33
CA VAL A 23 33.45 2.92 -13.29
C VAL A 23 33.30 3.48 -14.70
N ASP A 24 34.39 3.61 -15.46
CA ASP A 24 34.39 4.08 -16.85
C ASP A 24 33.54 3.16 -17.75
N LEU A 25 33.65 1.83 -17.57
CA LEU A 25 32.82 0.85 -18.28
C LEU A 25 31.33 0.94 -17.88
N LEU A 26 31.03 1.20 -16.61
CA LEU A 26 29.67 1.40 -16.11
C LEU A 26 29.08 2.70 -16.66
N GLU A 27 29.88 3.76 -16.75
CA GLU A 27 29.51 5.04 -17.33
C GLU A 27 29.24 4.92 -18.84
N GLU A 28 30.09 4.21 -19.58
CA GLU A 28 29.88 3.91 -20.99
C GLU A 28 28.59 3.11 -21.21
N LYS A 29 28.34 2.08 -20.39
CA LYS A 29 27.09 1.31 -20.43
C LYS A 29 25.87 2.16 -20.08
N LEU A 30 26.00 3.07 -19.13
CA LEU A 30 24.93 3.99 -18.74
C LEU A 30 24.61 4.96 -19.88
N LEU A 31 25.63 5.56 -20.51
CA LEU A 31 25.47 6.44 -21.67
C LEU A 31 24.85 5.71 -22.86
N ALA A 32 25.30 4.49 -23.15
CA ALA A 32 24.70 3.64 -24.19
C ALA A 32 23.23 3.32 -23.90
N LEU A 33 22.88 3.06 -22.63
CA LEU A 33 21.50 2.83 -22.21
C LEU A 33 20.66 4.10 -22.33
N CYS A 34 21.18 5.26 -21.91
CA CYS A 34 20.54 6.57 -22.07
C CYS A 34 20.24 6.87 -23.54
N HIS A 35 21.22 6.69 -24.43
CA HIS A 35 21.03 6.88 -25.86
C HIS A 35 19.96 5.93 -26.42
N LYS A 36 19.95 4.67 -25.99
CA LYS A 36 18.93 3.69 -26.40
C LYS A 36 17.53 4.06 -25.88
N ILE A 37 17.41 4.53 -24.64
CA ILE A 37 16.15 5.02 -24.06
C ILE A 37 15.64 6.22 -24.87
N HIS A 38 16.50 7.20 -25.15
CA HIS A 38 16.14 8.38 -25.93
C HIS A 38 15.67 8.01 -27.34
N GLN A 39 16.40 7.10 -28.02
CA GLN A 39 16.01 6.61 -29.34
C GLN A 39 14.64 5.90 -29.32
N LEU A 40 14.34 5.12 -28.27
CA LEU A 40 13.05 4.47 -28.10
C LEU A 40 11.93 5.49 -27.87
N GLN A 41 12.17 6.54 -27.08
CA GLN A 41 11.23 7.62 -26.84
C GLN A 41 10.89 8.38 -28.11
N CYS A 42 11.89 8.78 -28.91
CA CYS A 42 11.68 9.44 -30.19
C CYS A 42 10.86 8.57 -31.13
N LYS A 43 11.13 7.26 -31.20
CA LYS A 43 10.37 6.32 -32.02
C LYS A 43 8.91 6.18 -31.57
N ASP A 44 8.63 6.20 -30.27
CA ASP A 44 7.27 6.08 -29.74
C ASP A 44 6.47 7.39 -29.93
N MET A 45 7.12 8.55 -29.76
CA MET A 45 6.55 9.87 -30.08
C MET A 45 6.17 9.98 -31.56
N LEU A 46 7.05 9.53 -32.47
CA LEU A 46 6.78 9.49 -33.92
C LEU A 46 5.61 8.55 -34.27
N LYS A 47 5.34 7.53 -33.45
CA LYS A 47 4.24 6.58 -33.65
C LYS A 47 2.88 7.10 -33.14
N LYS A 48 2.79 8.31 -32.57
CA LYS A 48 1.56 8.92 -32.04
C LYS A 48 0.72 7.96 -31.20
N LYS A 49 1.35 7.14 -30.35
CA LYS A 49 0.63 6.29 -29.39
C LYS A 49 0.21 7.12 -28.17
N GLU A 50 -0.73 8.02 -28.39
CA GLU A 50 -1.33 8.81 -27.32
C GLU A 50 -2.22 7.90 -26.48
N LEU A 51 -2.06 8.01 -25.16
CA LEU A 51 -2.93 7.32 -24.20
C LEU A 51 -4.24 8.11 -24.08
N PRO A 52 -5.40 7.46 -23.89
CA PRO A 52 -6.68 8.13 -23.70
C PRO A 52 -6.82 8.70 -22.27
N VAL A 53 -5.76 9.35 -21.78
CA VAL A 53 -5.65 9.94 -20.44
C VAL A 53 -4.82 11.22 -20.59
N ALA A 54 -5.26 12.30 -19.93
CA ALA A 54 -4.55 13.57 -19.89
C ALA A 54 -4.60 14.17 -18.49
N PHE A 55 -3.56 14.91 -18.13
CA PHE A 55 -3.57 15.80 -16.97
C PHE A 55 -4.01 17.18 -17.43
N VAL A 56 -4.96 17.78 -16.73
CA VAL A 56 -5.50 19.11 -17.05
C VAL A 56 -5.22 20.02 -15.87
N THR A 57 -4.53 21.13 -16.14
CA THR A 57 -4.17 22.13 -15.13
C THR A 57 -5.04 23.38 -15.32
N PHE A 58 -5.53 23.91 -14.22
CA PHE A 58 -6.33 25.15 -14.19
C PHE A 58 -5.53 26.26 -13.51
N LYS A 59 -5.85 27.52 -13.83
CA LYS A 59 -5.27 28.68 -13.15
C LYS A 59 -5.75 28.84 -11.70
N SER A 60 -6.90 28.29 -11.37
CA SER A 60 -7.55 28.42 -10.06
C SER A 60 -7.90 27.04 -9.49
N ARG A 61 -7.72 26.88 -8.17
CA ARG A 61 -8.02 25.65 -7.43
C ARG A 61 -9.52 25.38 -7.40
N SER A 62 -10.34 26.41 -7.25
CA SER A 62 -11.80 26.27 -7.29
C SER A 62 -12.30 25.76 -8.65
N ALA A 63 -11.75 26.28 -9.76
CA ALA A 63 -12.06 25.78 -11.09
C ALA A 63 -11.68 24.30 -11.28
N ALA A 64 -10.48 23.90 -10.81
CA ALA A 64 -10.04 22.51 -10.84
C ALA A 64 -10.96 21.59 -10.00
N ALA A 65 -11.35 22.03 -8.81
CA ALA A 65 -12.23 21.27 -7.92
C ALA A 65 -13.63 21.09 -8.54
N VAL A 66 -14.19 22.13 -9.17
CA VAL A 66 -15.47 22.05 -9.89
C VAL A 66 -15.37 21.07 -11.07
N ALA A 67 -14.30 21.17 -11.87
CA ALA A 67 -14.09 20.29 -13.02
C ALA A 67 -13.96 18.81 -12.60
N ALA A 68 -13.31 18.53 -11.47
CA ALA A 68 -13.14 17.18 -10.94
C ALA A 68 -14.44 16.59 -10.38
N GLN A 69 -15.34 17.40 -9.84
CA GLN A 69 -16.58 16.96 -9.19
C GLN A 69 -17.78 16.83 -10.16
N LEU A 70 -17.75 17.54 -11.29
CA LEU A 70 -18.85 17.55 -12.26
C LEU A 70 -18.74 16.44 -13.31
N GLN A 71 -19.88 15.85 -13.65
CA GLN A 71 -19.99 14.95 -14.79
C GLN A 71 -19.91 15.75 -16.10
N GLN A 72 -18.86 15.50 -16.89
CA GLN A 72 -18.57 16.25 -18.11
C GLN A 72 -19.39 15.81 -19.34
N HIS A 73 -19.85 14.55 -19.35
CA HIS A 73 -20.51 13.95 -20.52
C HIS A 73 -21.72 13.10 -20.10
N THR A 74 -22.75 12.99 -20.94
CA THR A 74 -23.98 12.21 -20.64
C THR A 74 -23.68 10.74 -20.32
N HIS A 75 -22.70 10.16 -21.01
CA HIS A 75 -22.24 8.79 -20.75
C HIS A 75 -21.21 8.75 -19.61
N PRO A 76 -21.46 8.06 -18.49
CA PRO A 76 -20.65 8.14 -17.27
C PRO A 76 -19.28 7.46 -17.36
N LEU A 77 -19.03 6.60 -18.37
CA LEU A 77 -17.71 5.97 -18.57
C LEU A 77 -16.80 6.75 -19.54
N LEU A 78 -17.26 7.90 -20.04
CA LEU A 78 -16.48 8.78 -20.92
C LEU A 78 -16.17 10.07 -20.16
N TRP A 79 -14.97 10.62 -20.37
CA TRP A 79 -14.53 11.86 -19.71
C TRP A 79 -14.65 11.82 -18.18
N VAL A 80 -14.22 10.69 -17.59
CA VAL A 80 -14.16 10.54 -16.13
C VAL A 80 -13.05 11.42 -15.59
N THR A 81 -13.43 12.38 -14.75
CA THR A 81 -12.52 13.33 -14.10
C THR A 81 -12.31 12.93 -12.64
N GLU A 82 -11.07 12.91 -12.19
CA GLU A 82 -10.70 12.75 -10.78
C GLU A 82 -9.64 13.79 -10.43
N LEU A 83 -9.53 14.16 -9.15
CA LEU A 83 -8.41 14.97 -8.68
C LEU A 83 -7.10 14.21 -8.94
N ALA A 84 -6.17 14.88 -9.63
CA ALA A 84 -4.87 14.28 -9.91
C ALA A 84 -4.11 14.05 -8.60
N PRO A 85 -3.56 12.84 -8.37
CA PRO A 85 -2.70 12.60 -7.21
C PRO A 85 -1.41 13.40 -7.35
N GLU A 86 -0.65 13.51 -6.25
CA GLU A 86 0.67 14.14 -6.29
C GLU A 86 1.55 13.50 -7.39
N PRO A 87 2.35 14.28 -8.15
CA PRO A 87 3.19 13.76 -9.24
C PRO A 87 4.04 12.54 -8.88
N ARG A 88 4.51 12.45 -7.63
CA ARG A 88 5.30 11.32 -7.11
C ARG A 88 4.44 10.08 -6.80
N ASP A 89 3.17 10.29 -6.48
CA ASP A 89 2.19 9.25 -6.18
C ASP A 89 1.54 8.66 -7.46
N VAL A 90 1.75 9.28 -8.64
CA VAL A 90 1.20 8.78 -9.91
C VAL A 90 1.77 7.41 -10.29
N SER A 91 0.87 6.45 -10.54
CA SER A 91 1.19 5.12 -11.05
C SER A 91 1.18 5.10 -12.58
N TRP A 92 2.27 5.57 -13.20
CA TRP A 92 2.42 5.69 -14.65
C TRP A 92 2.16 4.40 -15.45
N ARG A 93 2.44 3.23 -14.86
CA ARG A 93 2.18 1.93 -15.50
C ARG A 93 0.69 1.63 -15.61
N ASN A 94 -0.09 2.05 -14.61
CA ASN A 94 -1.51 1.80 -14.54
C ASN A 94 -2.33 2.77 -15.38
N LEU A 95 -1.81 3.97 -15.67
CA LEU A 95 -2.42 4.91 -16.63
C LEU A 95 -2.57 4.34 -18.04
N ARG A 96 -1.76 3.33 -18.40
CA ARG A 96 -1.85 2.65 -19.70
C ARG A 96 -3.08 1.75 -19.83
N VAL A 97 -3.68 1.35 -18.71
CA VAL A 97 -4.84 0.45 -18.70
C VAL A 97 -6.10 1.24 -19.05
N SER A 98 -6.85 0.75 -20.04
CA SER A 98 -8.11 1.40 -20.41
C SER A 98 -9.15 1.27 -19.29
N TYR A 99 -9.86 2.35 -18.99
CA TYR A 99 -10.88 2.40 -17.93
C TYR A 99 -11.96 1.31 -18.08
N ARG A 100 -12.28 0.89 -19.31
CA ARG A 100 -13.30 -0.13 -19.60
C ARG A 100 -12.97 -1.52 -19.05
N VAL A 101 -11.68 -1.87 -18.97
CA VAL A 101 -11.24 -3.20 -18.50
C VAL A 101 -10.89 -3.21 -17.02
N VAL A 102 -10.73 -2.04 -16.39
CA VAL A 102 -10.41 -1.91 -14.95
C VAL A 102 -11.39 -2.67 -14.04
N PRO A 103 -12.73 -2.63 -14.24
CA PRO A 103 -13.65 -3.40 -13.43
C PRO A 103 -13.40 -4.92 -13.46
N LEU A 104 -12.98 -5.46 -14.61
CA LEU A 104 -12.66 -6.88 -14.75
C LEU A 104 -11.41 -7.26 -13.95
N TYR A 105 -10.36 -6.43 -14.00
CA TYR A 105 -9.17 -6.61 -13.17
C TYR A 105 -9.51 -6.56 -11.67
N ARG A 106 -10.34 -5.59 -11.26
CA ARG A 106 -10.79 -5.46 -9.87
C ARG A 106 -11.58 -6.69 -9.41
N LEU A 107 -12.47 -7.21 -10.25
CA LEU A 107 -13.22 -8.44 -9.95
C LEU A 107 -12.27 -9.64 -9.83
N GLY A 108 -11.33 -9.80 -10.76
CA GLY A 108 -10.33 -10.87 -10.72
C GLY A 108 -9.47 -10.82 -9.44
N VAL A 109 -9.07 -9.63 -9.01
CA VAL A 109 -8.32 -9.44 -7.76
C VAL A 109 -9.14 -9.82 -6.53
N VAL A 110 -10.43 -9.47 -6.48
CA VAL A 110 -11.32 -9.88 -5.38
C VAL A 110 -11.47 -11.39 -5.34
N ILE A 111 -11.73 -12.04 -6.48
CA ILE A 111 -11.86 -13.50 -6.57
C ILE A 111 -10.55 -14.17 -6.14
N ALA A 112 -9.40 -13.71 -6.63
CA ALA A 112 -8.09 -14.25 -6.27
C ALA A 112 -7.80 -14.11 -4.76
N ALA A 113 -8.11 -12.95 -4.17
CA ALA A 113 -7.94 -12.71 -2.73
C ALA A 113 -8.85 -13.61 -1.88
N SER A 114 -10.10 -13.80 -2.30
CA SER A 114 -11.04 -14.73 -1.64
C SER A 114 -10.54 -16.17 -1.71
N LEU A 115 -10.09 -16.63 -2.89
CA LEU A 115 -9.53 -17.98 -3.05
C LEU A 115 -8.27 -18.19 -2.21
N LEU A 116 -7.37 -17.19 -2.18
CA LEU A 116 -6.18 -17.21 -1.32
C LEU A 116 -6.57 -17.33 0.17
N THR A 117 -7.60 -16.61 0.60
CA THR A 117 -8.12 -16.67 1.98
C THR A 117 -8.64 -18.06 2.32
N ILE A 118 -9.46 -18.65 1.45
CA ILE A 118 -10.01 -20.01 1.64
C ILE A 118 -8.89 -21.06 1.66
N PHE A 119 -7.94 -20.95 0.73
CA PHE A 119 -6.81 -21.88 0.67
C PHE A 119 -5.92 -21.80 1.91
N PHE A 120 -5.73 -20.60 2.46
CA PHE A 120 -4.93 -20.38 3.66
C PHE A 120 -5.59 -20.91 4.95
N ALA A 121 -6.91 -21.17 4.95
CA ALA A 121 -7.56 -21.84 6.08
C ALA A 121 -7.01 -23.27 6.30
N ILE A 122 -6.52 -23.94 5.25
CA ILE A 122 -5.98 -25.31 5.34
C ILE A 122 -4.71 -25.37 6.20
N PRO A 123 -3.63 -24.61 5.92
CA PRO A 123 -2.43 -24.62 6.76
C PRO A 123 -2.72 -24.08 8.17
N VAL A 124 -3.59 -23.08 8.32
CA VAL A 124 -3.96 -22.53 9.65
C VAL A 124 -4.64 -23.61 10.50
N THR A 125 -5.63 -24.31 9.95
CA THR A 125 -6.34 -25.38 10.68
C THR A 125 -5.43 -26.57 10.98
N ALA A 126 -4.51 -26.92 10.07
CA ALA A 126 -3.50 -27.96 10.32
C ALA A 126 -2.59 -27.58 11.50
N VAL A 127 -2.04 -26.36 11.50
CA VAL A 127 -1.18 -25.84 12.57
C VAL A 127 -1.92 -25.77 13.92
N GLN A 128 -3.18 -25.36 13.93
CA GLN A 128 -4.03 -25.38 15.13
C GLN A 128 -4.37 -26.79 15.62
N GLY A 129 -4.50 -27.74 14.68
CA GLY A 129 -4.64 -29.16 14.99
C GLY A 129 -3.42 -29.70 15.74
N ILE A 130 -2.21 -29.28 15.35
CA ILE A 130 -0.95 -29.65 16.01
C ILE A 130 -0.88 -29.09 17.44
N ALA A 131 -1.35 -27.86 17.66
CA ALA A 131 -1.40 -27.26 19.00
C ALA A 131 -2.32 -28.04 19.98
N LYS A 132 -3.33 -28.76 19.46
CA LYS A 132 -4.12 -29.73 20.25
C LYS A 132 -3.40 -31.09 20.25
N TYR A 133 -2.38 -31.22 21.09
CA TYR A 133 -1.50 -32.39 21.22
C TYR A 133 -2.21 -33.76 21.22
N GLU A 134 -3.39 -33.87 21.85
CA GLU A 134 -4.17 -35.13 21.88
C GLU A 134 -4.64 -35.60 20.50
N LYS A 135 -4.92 -34.67 19.57
CA LYS A 135 -5.34 -34.99 18.20
C LYS A 135 -4.15 -35.31 17.30
N LEU A 136 -2.97 -34.75 17.58
CA LEU A 136 -1.73 -34.99 16.84
C LEU A 136 -1.29 -36.46 16.92
N LYS A 137 -1.42 -37.08 18.11
CA LYS A 137 -1.07 -38.49 18.36
C LYS A 137 -1.84 -39.47 17.46
N LYS A 138 -3.05 -39.09 17.02
CA LYS A 138 -3.92 -39.89 16.15
C LYS A 138 -3.66 -39.67 14.65
N TRP A 139 -3.20 -38.48 14.26
CA TRP A 139 -3.02 -38.09 12.85
C TRP A 139 -1.58 -38.25 12.35
N PHE A 140 -0.58 -38.21 13.24
CA PHE A 140 0.83 -38.34 12.89
C PHE A 140 1.57 -39.33 13.80
N PRO A 141 1.52 -40.65 13.52
CA PRO A 141 2.17 -41.70 14.31
C PRO A 141 3.70 -41.52 14.55
N PRO A 142 4.49 -40.91 13.63
CA PRO A 142 5.92 -40.65 13.87
C PRO A 142 6.21 -39.66 15.02
N ALA A 143 5.23 -38.87 15.47
CA ALA A 143 5.39 -37.93 16.58
C ALA A 143 5.71 -38.64 17.92
N MET A 144 5.50 -39.95 18.01
CA MET A 144 5.90 -40.78 19.16
C MET A 144 7.42 -40.77 19.39
N VAL A 145 8.23 -40.56 18.33
CA VAL A 145 9.69 -40.45 18.42
C VAL A 145 10.13 -39.17 19.17
N VAL A 146 9.28 -38.13 19.18
CA VAL A 146 9.55 -36.87 19.90
C VAL A 146 9.35 -37.02 21.42
N GLN A 147 8.62 -38.06 21.88
CA GLN A 147 8.51 -38.38 23.31
C GLN A 147 9.81 -38.94 23.91
N LEU A 148 10.80 -39.30 23.09
CA LEU A 148 12.04 -39.91 23.55
C LEU A 148 13.00 -38.89 24.21
N ILE A 149 12.80 -37.59 24.00
CA ILE A 149 13.66 -36.52 24.53
C ILE A 149 12.84 -35.63 25.48
N PRO A 150 13.12 -35.65 26.81
CA PRO A 150 12.42 -34.78 27.75
C PRO A 150 12.65 -33.29 27.40
N GLY A 151 11.58 -32.51 27.28
CA GLY A 151 11.61 -31.07 26.97
C GLY A 151 11.31 -30.71 25.50
N LEU A 152 11.61 -31.57 24.53
CA LEU A 152 11.39 -31.29 23.11
C LEU A 152 9.90 -31.25 22.73
N SER A 153 9.07 -32.04 23.44
CA SER A 153 7.62 -32.05 23.26
C SER A 153 6.96 -30.70 23.56
N SER A 154 7.46 -29.91 24.52
CA SER A 154 6.92 -28.57 24.84
C SER A 154 7.29 -27.53 23.78
N ILE A 155 8.49 -27.64 23.19
CA ILE A 155 8.94 -26.73 22.12
C ILE A 155 8.15 -27.01 20.83
N VAL A 156 7.97 -28.28 20.50
CA VAL A 156 7.25 -28.71 19.29
C VAL A 156 5.74 -28.44 19.39
N THR A 157 5.14 -28.49 20.59
CA THR A 157 3.71 -28.21 20.76
C THR A 157 3.39 -26.72 20.92
N GLY A 158 4.30 -25.90 21.46
CA GLY A 158 4.08 -24.46 21.67
C GLY A 158 4.70 -23.54 20.60
N TYR A 159 5.96 -23.77 20.25
CA TYR A 159 6.74 -22.82 19.44
C TYR A 159 6.69 -23.15 17.94
N LEU A 160 6.79 -24.42 17.58
CA LEU A 160 6.78 -24.86 16.16
C LEU A 160 5.51 -24.40 15.39
N PRO A 161 4.28 -24.54 15.93
CA PRO A 161 3.08 -24.06 15.26
C PRO A 161 3.12 -22.54 15.03
N SER A 162 3.63 -21.80 16.02
CA SER A 162 3.73 -20.34 15.99
C SER A 162 4.72 -19.84 14.93
N VAL A 163 5.88 -20.50 14.81
CA VAL A 163 6.91 -20.15 13.79
C VAL A 163 6.41 -20.46 12.39
N VAL A 164 5.81 -21.64 12.19
CA VAL A 164 5.26 -22.04 10.88
C VAL A 164 4.16 -21.08 10.46
N LEU A 165 3.23 -20.74 11.37
CA LEU A 165 2.17 -19.78 11.09
C LEU A 165 2.73 -18.39 10.76
N LYS A 166 3.73 -17.90 11.51
CA LYS A 166 4.38 -16.62 11.25
C LYS A 166 5.03 -16.59 9.85
N GLY A 167 5.69 -17.68 9.45
CA GLY A 167 6.29 -17.82 8.12
C GLY A 167 5.26 -17.73 7.00
N PHE A 168 4.14 -18.44 7.13
CA PHE A 168 3.05 -18.38 6.14
C PHE A 168 2.39 -17.00 6.06
N ILE A 169 2.16 -16.35 7.22
CA ILE A 169 1.55 -15.02 7.28
C ILE A 169 2.48 -13.95 6.65
N TYR A 170 3.80 -14.08 6.78
CA TYR A 170 4.75 -13.14 6.18
C TYR A 170 4.62 -13.03 4.66
N ILE A 171 4.25 -14.11 3.98
CA ILE A 171 4.09 -14.14 2.51
C ILE A 171 2.84 -13.37 2.07
N VAL A 172 1.83 -13.23 2.94
CA VAL A 172 0.50 -12.71 2.57
C VAL A 172 0.55 -11.23 2.16
N PRO A 173 1.16 -10.29 2.91
CA PRO A 173 1.26 -8.89 2.49
C PRO A 173 1.91 -8.71 1.12
N PHE A 174 2.95 -9.49 0.80
CA PHE A 174 3.60 -9.44 -0.51
C PHE A 174 2.66 -9.90 -1.64
N ALA A 175 1.91 -10.98 -1.41
CA ALA A 175 0.91 -11.46 -2.36
C ALA A 175 -0.22 -10.44 -2.56
N MET A 176 -0.73 -9.84 -1.48
CA MET A 176 -1.78 -8.82 -1.53
C MET A 176 -1.32 -7.55 -2.23
N PHE A 177 -0.08 -7.12 -2.00
CA PHE A 177 0.51 -5.98 -2.68
C PHE A 177 0.71 -6.22 -4.18
N ALA A 178 1.13 -7.43 -4.57
CA ALA A 178 1.23 -7.81 -5.98
C ALA A 178 -0.15 -7.75 -6.67
N MET A 179 -1.20 -8.25 -6.02
CA MET A 179 -2.57 -8.18 -6.53
C MET A 179 -3.10 -6.73 -6.59
N ALA A 180 -2.76 -5.89 -5.61
CA ALA A 180 -3.15 -4.48 -5.60
C ALA A 180 -2.55 -3.71 -6.78
N LYS A 181 -1.28 -3.96 -7.14
CA LYS A 181 -0.63 -3.36 -8.32
C LYS A 181 -1.33 -3.70 -9.63
N VAL A 182 -1.88 -4.91 -9.75
CA VAL A 182 -2.61 -5.37 -10.95
C VAL A 182 -4.01 -4.75 -11.06
N SER A 183 -4.54 -4.15 -9.98
CA SER A 183 -5.90 -3.60 -9.94
C SER A 183 -6.11 -2.35 -10.78
N GLY A 184 -5.03 -1.74 -11.31
CA GLY A 184 -5.11 -0.60 -12.22
C GLY A 184 -5.51 0.71 -11.52
N TYR A 185 -5.08 0.94 -10.29
CA TYR A 185 -5.27 2.22 -9.61
C TYR A 185 -4.30 3.27 -10.16
N VAL A 186 -4.78 4.52 -10.27
CA VAL A 186 -4.04 5.66 -10.84
C VAL A 186 -2.92 6.15 -9.92
N SER A 187 -3.04 5.93 -8.60
CA SER A 187 -2.06 6.39 -7.61
C SER A 187 -1.56 5.24 -6.72
N ARG A 188 -0.31 5.34 -6.27
CA ARG A 188 0.36 4.32 -5.45
C ARG A 188 -0.23 4.26 -4.05
N SER A 189 -0.60 5.38 -3.46
CA SER A 189 -1.30 5.43 -2.17
C SER A 189 -2.62 4.67 -2.22
N LYS A 190 -3.40 4.80 -3.30
CA LYS A 190 -4.62 4.00 -3.52
C LYS A 190 -4.32 2.49 -3.63
N GLU A 191 -3.21 2.11 -4.26
CA GLU A 191 -2.75 0.71 -4.33
C GLU A 191 -2.39 0.17 -2.93
N GLU A 192 -1.65 0.94 -2.13
CA GLU A 192 -1.24 0.60 -0.76
C GLU A 192 -2.46 0.48 0.17
N ILE A 193 -3.40 1.43 0.11
CA ILE A 193 -4.69 1.34 0.80
C ILE A 193 -5.39 0.04 0.42
N LYS A 194 -5.48 -0.28 -0.87
CA LYS A 194 -6.13 -1.51 -1.30
C LYS A 194 -5.44 -2.77 -0.77
N ALA A 195 -4.11 -2.80 -0.79
CA ALA A 195 -3.33 -3.90 -0.24
C ALA A 195 -3.58 -4.07 1.27
N CYS A 196 -3.56 -2.96 2.01
CA CYS A 196 -3.89 -2.93 3.45
C CYS A 196 -5.31 -3.46 3.71
N ASN A 197 -6.30 -2.99 2.93
CA ASN A 197 -7.68 -3.46 3.04
C ASN A 197 -7.80 -4.97 2.77
N MET A 198 -7.09 -5.47 1.76
CA MET A 198 -7.07 -6.91 1.45
C MET A 198 -6.42 -7.74 2.55
N VAL A 199 -5.30 -7.28 3.11
CA VAL A 199 -4.66 -7.92 4.27
C VAL A 199 -5.60 -7.89 5.48
N PHE A 200 -6.26 -6.78 5.75
CA PHE A 200 -7.22 -6.67 6.84
C PHE A 200 -8.36 -7.69 6.70
N TYR A 201 -9.03 -7.76 5.54
CA TYR A 201 -10.11 -8.73 5.33
C TYR A 201 -9.62 -10.18 5.34
N PHE A 202 -8.42 -10.44 4.82
CA PHE A 202 -7.78 -11.75 4.94
C PHE A 202 -7.55 -12.13 6.40
N LEU A 203 -7.02 -11.19 7.20
CA LEU A 203 -6.83 -11.39 8.62
C LEU A 203 -8.17 -11.62 9.29
N VAL A 204 -9.17 -10.76 9.15
CA VAL A 204 -10.51 -10.95 9.72
C VAL A 204 -11.11 -12.32 9.35
N GLY A 205 -11.00 -12.72 8.08
CA GLY A 205 -11.47 -14.03 7.61
C GLY A 205 -10.74 -15.22 8.25
N ASN A 206 -9.45 -15.09 8.55
CA ASN A 206 -8.65 -16.13 9.22
C ASN A 206 -8.62 -16.00 10.76
N VAL A 207 -8.92 -14.82 11.31
CA VAL A 207 -8.83 -14.44 12.74
C VAL A 207 -10.02 -14.93 13.55
N PHE A 208 -11.10 -15.40 12.91
CA PHE A 208 -12.08 -16.25 13.59
C PHE A 208 -11.48 -17.60 14.06
N PHE A 209 -10.25 -17.93 13.66
CA PHE A 209 -9.49 -19.05 14.20
C PHE A 209 -8.12 -18.66 14.78
N ALA A 210 -7.41 -17.60 14.35
CA ALA A 210 -6.00 -17.40 14.73
C ALA A 210 -5.65 -16.00 15.31
N VAL A 211 -5.71 -15.91 16.64
CA VAL A 211 -4.76 -15.24 17.56
C VAL A 211 -4.55 -13.70 17.54
N GLN A 212 -4.88 -13.14 18.70
CA GLN A 212 -4.59 -11.85 19.35
C GLN A 212 -3.15 -11.25 19.25
N ASN A 213 -2.20 -11.80 18.49
CA ASN A 213 -0.76 -11.45 18.60
C ASN A 213 -0.16 -10.71 17.40
N LEU A 214 -0.95 -10.38 16.36
CA LEU A 214 -0.39 -9.95 15.06
C LEU A 214 -0.43 -8.44 14.78
N THR A 215 -1.24 -7.66 15.51
CA THR A 215 -1.50 -6.25 15.18
C THR A 215 -0.27 -5.34 15.32
N LEU A 216 0.80 -5.81 16.00
CA LEU A 216 1.98 -5.01 16.31
C LEU A 216 3.06 -4.97 15.21
N GLN A 217 3.03 -5.85 14.20
CA GLN A 217 4.15 -5.96 13.24
C GLN A 217 3.91 -5.28 11.87
N ILE A 218 2.68 -4.86 11.56
CA ILE A 218 2.37 -4.25 10.25
C ILE A 218 2.77 -2.76 10.20
N GLN A 219 2.89 -2.10 11.36
CA GLN A 219 3.22 -0.68 11.47
C GLN A 219 4.69 -0.37 11.10
N ASP A 220 5.58 -1.37 11.16
CA ASP A 220 7.04 -1.15 11.14
C ASP A 220 7.69 -1.23 9.73
N MET A 221 6.89 -1.45 8.68
CA MET A 221 7.44 -1.79 7.35
C MET A 221 7.33 -0.68 6.29
N TYR A 222 6.75 0.48 6.60
CA TYR A 222 6.55 1.55 5.60
C TYR A 222 6.82 2.94 6.18
N GLU A 223 7.86 3.61 5.68
CA GLU A 223 7.96 5.07 5.74
C GLU A 223 6.93 5.65 4.75
N THR A 224 5.96 6.42 5.24
CA THR A 224 5.00 7.12 4.37
C THR A 224 5.75 8.18 3.56
N THR A 225 6.09 7.88 2.32
CA THR A 225 6.78 8.83 1.42
C THR A 225 5.84 9.89 0.84
N TYR A 226 4.52 9.78 1.07
CA TYR A 226 3.50 10.60 0.43
C TYR A 226 2.50 11.16 1.45
N GLU A 227 2.15 12.43 1.29
CA GLU A 227 1.12 13.11 2.08
C GLU A 227 -0.27 12.67 1.60
N THR A 228 -1.02 11.97 2.44
CA THR A 228 -2.38 11.50 2.09
C THR A 228 -3.49 12.34 2.71
N CYS A 229 -3.17 13.47 3.34
CA CYS A 229 -4.12 14.45 3.89
C CYS A 229 -5.30 13.83 4.66
N GLY A 230 -5.06 12.76 5.44
CA GLY A 230 -6.09 12.10 6.23
C GLY A 230 -7.08 11.21 5.46
N GLN A 231 -6.86 10.94 4.16
CA GLN A 231 -7.71 10.06 3.35
C GLN A 231 -7.79 8.61 3.88
N TYR A 232 -6.84 8.19 4.72
CA TYR A 232 -6.88 6.90 5.42
C TYR A 232 -7.94 6.84 6.53
N TRP A 233 -8.34 7.97 7.10
CA TRP A 233 -9.17 8.01 8.30
C TRP A 233 -10.54 7.30 8.16
N PRO A 234 -11.30 7.47 7.06
CA PRO A 234 -12.55 6.73 6.88
C PRO A 234 -12.37 5.21 6.89
N TYR A 235 -11.25 4.71 6.35
CA TYR A 235 -10.93 3.28 6.36
C TYR A 235 -10.58 2.80 7.77
N ILE A 236 -9.76 3.54 8.50
CA ILE A 236 -9.40 3.22 9.89
C ILE A 236 -10.64 3.23 10.79
N HIS A 237 -11.47 4.27 10.68
CA HIS A 237 -12.74 4.37 11.41
C HIS A 237 -13.66 3.18 11.11
N HIS A 238 -13.76 2.77 9.83
CA HIS A 238 -14.50 1.57 9.45
C HIS A 238 -13.95 0.30 10.13
N TYR A 239 -12.62 0.14 10.21
CA TYR A 239 -12.01 -1.01 10.88
C TYR A 239 -12.24 -1.05 12.38
N ILE A 240 -12.16 0.11 13.05
CA ILE A 240 -12.45 0.21 14.48
C ILE A 240 -13.90 -0.19 14.74
N LEU A 241 -14.84 0.35 13.98
CA LEU A 241 -16.27 0.02 14.14
C LEU A 241 -16.56 -1.44 13.82
N LEU A 242 -15.97 -2.00 12.76
CA LEU A 242 -16.11 -3.43 12.45
C LEU A 242 -15.58 -4.29 13.60
N SER A 243 -14.46 -3.90 14.21
CA SER A 243 -13.87 -4.61 15.36
C SER A 243 -14.79 -4.55 16.59
N ILE A 244 -15.39 -3.39 16.87
CA ILE A 244 -16.35 -3.22 17.98
C ILE A 244 -17.62 -4.05 17.73
N ILE A 245 -18.17 -4.04 16.51
CA ILE A 245 -19.34 -4.83 16.13
C ILE A 245 -19.05 -6.33 16.30
N LEU A 246 -17.90 -6.80 15.81
CA LEU A 246 -17.47 -8.18 15.95
C LEU A 246 -17.35 -8.59 17.43
N MET A 247 -16.74 -7.73 18.27
CA MET A 247 -16.67 -7.95 19.71
C MET A 247 -18.08 -8.09 20.33
N GLN A 248 -19.01 -7.20 20.02
CA GLN A 248 -20.37 -7.24 20.56
C GLN A 248 -21.13 -8.51 20.13
N ILE A 249 -20.99 -8.93 18.86
CA ILE A 249 -21.56 -10.19 18.37
C ILE A 249 -20.99 -11.39 19.13
N THR A 250 -19.67 -11.44 19.35
CA THR A 250 -19.05 -12.53 20.11
C THR A 250 -19.49 -12.55 21.58
N MET A 251 -19.72 -11.38 22.20
CA MET A 251 -20.22 -11.27 23.58
C MET A 251 -21.67 -11.75 23.71
N ILE A 252 -22.53 -11.42 22.74
CA ILE A 252 -23.89 -11.96 22.64
C ILE A 252 -23.84 -13.50 22.58
N GLY A 253 -22.97 -14.05 21.72
CA GLY A 253 -22.74 -15.49 21.64
C GLY A 253 -22.26 -16.11 22.95
N LEU A 254 -21.28 -15.49 23.62
CA LEU A 254 -20.70 -15.98 24.87
C LEU A 254 -21.72 -15.99 26.02
N PHE A 255 -22.49 -14.91 26.21
CA PHE A 255 -23.50 -14.84 27.27
C PHE A 255 -24.72 -15.74 26.99
N GLY A 256 -25.07 -15.91 25.71
CA GLY A 256 -26.05 -16.90 25.29
C GLY A 256 -25.65 -18.32 25.68
N LEU A 257 -24.40 -18.71 25.41
CA LEU A 257 -23.87 -20.03 25.79
C LEU A 257 -23.75 -20.22 27.31
N LYS A 258 -23.46 -19.17 28.07
CA LYS A 258 -23.39 -19.21 29.53
C LYS A 258 -24.75 -19.20 30.23
N LEU A 259 -25.87 -19.35 29.50
CA LEU A 259 -27.23 -19.37 30.04
C LEU A 259 -27.57 -18.12 30.89
N LYS A 260 -26.99 -16.96 30.53
CA LYS A 260 -27.31 -15.66 31.15
C LYS A 260 -28.05 -14.76 30.13
N PRO A 261 -29.31 -15.07 29.79
CA PRO A 261 -30.02 -14.39 28.69
C PRO A 261 -30.21 -12.90 28.95
N ALA A 262 -30.38 -12.48 30.21
CA ALA A 262 -30.51 -11.06 30.56
C ALA A 262 -29.31 -10.21 30.10
N ALA A 263 -28.08 -10.72 30.27
CA ALA A 263 -26.86 -10.03 29.84
C ALA A 263 -26.73 -9.99 28.32
N SER A 264 -27.10 -11.08 27.64
CA SER A 264 -27.12 -11.15 26.17
C SER A 264 -28.09 -10.14 25.57
N ILE A 265 -29.32 -10.07 26.10
CA ILE A 265 -30.36 -9.15 25.63
C ILE A 265 -29.94 -7.69 25.87
N SER A 266 -29.32 -7.40 27.02
CA SER A 266 -28.80 -6.07 27.33
C SER A 266 -27.71 -5.57 26.37
N THR A 267 -27.04 -6.47 25.63
CA THR A 267 -25.97 -6.11 24.69
C THR A 267 -26.53 -5.75 23.29
N ILE A 268 -27.76 -6.15 22.96
CA ILE A 268 -28.40 -5.88 21.66
C ILE A 268 -28.64 -4.37 21.42
N PRO A 269 -29.15 -3.59 22.39
CA PRO A 269 -29.29 -2.14 22.23
C PRO A 269 -27.96 -1.43 21.95
N LEU A 270 -26.86 -1.90 22.56
CA LEU A 270 -25.53 -1.34 22.35
C LEU A 270 -25.05 -1.59 20.90
N LEU A 271 -25.36 -2.75 20.33
CA LEU A 271 -25.08 -3.06 18.94
C LEU A 271 -25.87 -2.16 17.98
N LEU A 272 -27.16 -1.97 18.25
CA LEU A 272 -28.00 -1.04 17.48
C LEU A 272 -27.47 0.39 17.54
N PHE A 273 -27.10 0.88 18.74
CA PHE A 273 -26.53 2.20 18.90
C PHE A 273 -25.20 2.36 18.13
N THR A 274 -24.34 1.35 18.15
CA THR A 274 -23.07 1.34 17.41
C THR A 274 -23.32 1.42 15.89
N LEU A 275 -24.31 0.70 15.38
CA LEU A 275 -24.71 0.77 13.97
C LEU A 275 -25.31 2.13 13.60
N MET A 276 -26.18 2.67 14.45
CA MET A 276 -26.73 4.02 14.27
C MET A 276 -25.64 5.09 14.25
N PHE A 277 -24.69 5.00 15.18
CA PHE A 277 -23.53 5.90 15.23
C PHE A 277 -22.67 5.80 13.97
N ASN A 278 -22.42 4.58 13.47
CA ASN A 278 -21.70 4.38 12.21
C ASN A 278 -22.40 5.07 11.04
N GLU A 279 -23.71 4.87 10.88
CA GLU A 279 -24.47 5.51 9.80
C GLU A 279 -24.53 7.02 9.97
N TYR A 280 -24.67 7.52 11.20
CA TYR A 280 -24.57 8.95 11.48
C TYR A 280 -23.21 9.52 11.05
N CYS A 281 -22.11 8.85 11.41
CA CYS A 281 -20.77 9.28 11.04
C CYS A 281 -20.54 9.24 9.53
N LYS A 282 -21.04 8.20 8.84
CA LYS A 282 -20.96 8.12 7.37
C LYS A 282 -21.73 9.25 6.71
N MET A 283 -22.96 9.50 7.13
CA MET A 283 -23.80 10.54 6.54
C MET A 283 -23.23 11.94 6.82
N ARG A 284 -22.67 12.17 8.01
CA ARG A 284 -22.22 13.49 8.45
C ARG A 284 -20.80 13.84 8.00
N PHE A 285 -19.85 12.92 8.12
CA PHE A 285 -18.42 13.22 7.98
C PHE A 285 -17.78 12.65 6.71
N LEU A 286 -18.28 11.54 6.17
CA LEU A 286 -17.70 10.92 4.96
C LEU A 286 -17.65 11.85 3.74
N PRO A 287 -18.68 12.70 3.47
CA PRO A 287 -18.63 13.62 2.33
C PRO A 287 -17.43 14.58 2.38
N SER A 288 -17.03 15.02 3.59
CA SER A 288 -15.91 15.94 3.80
C SER A 288 -14.55 15.34 3.45
N PHE A 289 -14.40 14.01 3.50
CA PHE A 289 -13.13 13.35 3.15
C PHE A 289 -12.99 13.09 1.65
N HIS A 290 -14.10 13.03 0.92
CA HIS A 290 -14.09 12.75 -0.53
C HIS A 290 -14.19 14.00 -1.39
N HIS A 291 -14.82 15.05 -0.91
CA HIS A 291 -15.03 16.28 -1.67
C HIS A 291 -14.25 17.42 -1.02
N TYR A 292 -13.38 18.05 -1.82
CA TYR A 292 -12.72 19.28 -1.42
C TYR A 292 -13.74 20.44 -1.39
N SER A 293 -13.71 21.23 -0.31
CA SER A 293 -14.60 22.38 -0.13
C SER A 293 -14.31 23.45 -1.19
N LEU A 294 -15.32 23.80 -1.99
CA LEU A 294 -15.20 24.87 -2.98
C LEU A 294 -14.97 26.24 -2.35
N LYS A 295 -15.48 26.44 -1.13
CA LYS A 295 -15.27 27.68 -0.37
C LYS A 295 -13.79 27.83 0.00
N ASP A 296 -13.20 26.78 0.57
CA ASP A 296 -11.79 26.78 0.98
C ASP A 296 -10.89 26.88 -0.26
N ALA A 297 -11.30 26.30 -1.39
CA ALA A 297 -10.62 26.46 -2.68
C ALA A 297 -10.58 27.92 -3.12
N ALA A 298 -11.72 28.62 -3.06
CA ALA A 298 -11.84 30.01 -3.47
C ALA A 298 -11.11 30.98 -2.51
N GLU A 299 -11.18 30.73 -1.21
CA GLU A 299 -10.42 31.52 -0.21
C GLU A 299 -8.90 31.38 -0.43
N ASN A 300 -8.42 30.17 -0.73
CA ASN A 300 -7.01 29.95 -1.06
C ASN A 300 -6.60 30.60 -2.39
N ASP A 301 -7.47 30.59 -3.40
CA ASP A 301 -7.22 31.29 -4.66
C ASP A 301 -7.06 32.81 -4.44
N GLU A 302 -7.90 33.42 -3.59
CA GLU A 302 -7.82 34.85 -3.25
C GLU A 302 -6.53 35.18 -2.49
N LEU A 303 -6.07 34.28 -1.60
CA LEU A 303 -4.80 34.42 -0.89
C LEU A 303 -3.59 34.33 -1.84
N ASP A 304 -3.60 33.38 -2.78
CA ASP A 304 -2.53 33.22 -3.78
C ASP A 304 -2.42 34.45 -4.69
N GLU A 305 -3.56 35.06 -5.06
CA GLU A 305 -3.60 36.31 -5.83
C GLU A 305 -3.04 37.49 -5.03
N LYS A 306 -3.44 37.63 -3.75
CA LYS A 306 -2.90 38.65 -2.83
C LYS A 306 -1.40 38.51 -2.61
N CYS A 307 -0.89 37.28 -2.56
CA CYS A 307 0.54 37.00 -2.40
C CYS A 307 1.33 37.04 -3.73
N GLY A 308 0.66 37.22 -4.87
CA GLY A 308 1.30 37.22 -6.20
C GLY A 308 1.92 35.88 -6.61
N GLN A 309 1.48 34.77 -6.00
CA GLN A 309 2.06 33.44 -6.22
C GLN A 309 1.34 32.61 -7.30
N LEU A 310 0.21 33.11 -7.80
CA LEU A 310 -0.66 32.38 -8.73
C LEU A 310 0.06 31.86 -9.99
N GLU A 311 0.82 32.73 -10.67
CA GLU A 311 1.53 32.36 -11.91
C GLU A 311 2.67 31.36 -11.64
N PHE A 312 3.38 31.51 -10.51
CA PHE A 312 4.41 30.55 -10.09
C PHE A 312 3.82 29.16 -9.84
N HIS A 313 2.70 29.07 -9.11
CA HIS A 313 2.02 27.81 -8.84
C HIS A 313 1.48 27.17 -10.12
N TYR A 314 0.93 27.97 -11.04
CA TYR A 314 0.46 27.50 -12.34
C TYR A 314 1.58 26.92 -13.20
N GLU A 315 2.71 27.62 -13.33
CA GLU A 315 3.86 27.17 -14.11
C GLU A 315 4.45 25.88 -13.52
N ASN A 316 4.61 25.82 -12.20
CA ASN A 316 5.07 24.62 -11.51
C ASN A 316 4.12 23.43 -11.74
N ALA A 317 2.80 23.64 -11.60
CA ALA A 317 1.80 22.60 -11.82
C ALA A 317 1.75 22.11 -13.28
N SER A 318 1.97 23.01 -14.25
CA SER A 318 1.99 22.65 -15.68
C SER A 318 3.13 21.70 -16.04
N ASN A 319 4.28 21.84 -15.38
CA ASN A 319 5.48 21.03 -15.64
C ASN A 319 5.59 19.79 -14.73
N ALA A 320 4.78 19.72 -13.66
CA ALA A 320 4.89 18.69 -12.64
C ALA A 320 4.59 17.26 -13.14
N TYR A 321 3.62 17.11 -14.04
CA TYR A 321 3.15 15.80 -14.51
C TYR A 321 3.89 15.29 -15.75
N CYS A 322 5.23 15.30 -15.69
CA CYS A 322 6.07 14.68 -16.71
C CYS A 322 6.40 13.22 -16.35
N PRO A 323 6.20 12.24 -17.25
CA PRO A 323 6.59 10.86 -17.01
C PRO A 323 8.10 10.78 -16.67
N PRO A 324 8.52 9.95 -15.70
CA PRO A 324 9.92 9.86 -15.28
C PRO A 324 10.91 9.58 -16.41
N GLY A 325 10.46 8.93 -17.48
CA GLY A 325 11.29 8.69 -18.67
C GLY A 325 11.59 9.97 -19.47
N LEU A 326 10.68 10.94 -19.49
CA LEU A 326 10.79 12.18 -20.26
C LEU A 326 11.35 13.34 -19.45
N GLN A 327 11.56 13.16 -18.13
CA GLN A 327 12.21 14.17 -17.30
C GLN A 327 13.69 14.30 -17.70
N PRO A 328 14.24 15.52 -17.78
CA PRO A 328 15.65 15.72 -18.06
C PRO A 328 16.47 15.04 -16.96
N VAL A 329 17.43 14.20 -17.38
CA VAL A 329 18.37 13.56 -16.45
C VAL A 329 19.37 14.61 -16.00
N ASN A 330 19.07 15.29 -14.89
CA ASN A 330 19.99 16.23 -14.27
C ASN A 330 21.08 15.44 -13.54
N PHE A 331 22.23 15.24 -14.19
CA PHE A 331 23.40 14.59 -13.60
C PHE A 331 24.14 15.45 -12.54
N MET A 332 23.63 16.64 -12.18
CA MET A 332 24.36 17.61 -11.35
C MET A 332 24.00 17.67 -9.86
N THR A 333 23.07 16.85 -9.35
CA THR A 333 22.71 16.85 -7.92
C THR A 333 22.99 15.51 -7.25
N SER A 334 24.28 15.17 -7.17
CA SER A 334 24.78 14.24 -6.16
C SER A 334 25.88 14.90 -5.33
N GLU A 335 25.65 16.14 -4.92
CA GLU A 335 26.35 16.73 -3.78
C GLU A 335 25.32 17.05 -2.70
N SER A 336 25.36 16.24 -1.62
CA SER A 336 24.90 16.57 -0.27
C SER A 336 23.46 17.09 -0.12
N SER A 337 22.52 16.17 0.16
CA SER A 337 21.30 16.51 0.90
C SER A 337 21.05 15.53 2.05
N SER A 338 21.98 15.48 3.00
CA SER A 338 21.71 15.00 4.35
C SER A 338 21.41 16.21 5.25
N THR A 339 20.25 16.84 5.08
CA THR A 339 19.69 17.77 6.07
C THR A 339 18.17 17.57 6.14
N PRO A 340 17.61 17.21 7.31
CA PRO A 340 16.16 17.13 7.49
C PRO A 340 15.61 18.56 7.61
N LEU A 341 14.64 18.91 6.76
CA LEU A 341 13.82 20.11 6.90
C LEU A 341 12.79 19.85 8.01
N VAL A 342 13.19 20.15 9.24
CA VAL A 342 12.27 20.54 10.31
C VAL A 342 12.32 22.06 10.39
N SER A 343 11.20 22.73 10.13
CA SER A 343 10.98 24.08 10.67
C SER A 343 9.53 24.22 11.10
N SER A 344 9.38 24.31 12.42
CA SER A 344 8.45 25.11 13.25
C SER A 344 6.99 25.23 12.85
#